data_AF-A0A6C0IT91-F1
#
_entry.id   AF-A0A6C0IT91-F1
#
_cell.length_a   1.000
_cell.length_b   1.000
_cell.length_c   1.000
_cell.angle_alpha   90.00
_cell.angle_beta   90.00
_cell.angle_gamma   90.00
#
_symmetry.space_group_name_H-M   'P 1'
#
loop_
_entity.id
_entity.type
_entity.pdbx_description
1 polymer ?
#
loop_
_entity_poly.entity_id
_entity_poly.type
_entity_poly.pdbx_seq_one_letter_code
_entity_poly.pdbx_strand_id
1 'polypeptide(L)'
;MEVIEENNVYTFDLKQHKDSYDDFCIAFDNAIKKRALNNNTQENKIGLCLSGAYDSGAISCSLNKINTNYVSYSMKCQENMKVLKERLDLNKNKNFYDISQETYQEFKKYYQKHMEGSSIAQYSKPGQITSYYNIIGDWVGVGLFFIFTQSKPDNVKIFFSGQGADEIYSDYGWQGRSIKDLNNPNINPTIPSSFFGDFPDNLEDVYPWPNFYGGLNESFIAKEEYTASLFGIETRYPFLDKKLV
;
A
#
# COMPACT_ATOMS: atom_id res chain seq x y z
N MET A 1 -15.34 13.64 -18.45
CA MET A 1 -16.30 14.37 -17.59
C MET A 1 -15.67 15.70 -17.26
N GLU A 2 -16.45 16.77 -17.22
CA GLU A 2 -15.98 18.09 -16.77
C GLU A 2 -16.15 18.17 -15.25
N VAL A 3 -15.13 18.66 -14.55
CA VAL A 3 -15.18 18.85 -13.09
C VAL A 3 -16.09 20.03 -12.80
N ILE A 4 -17.19 19.79 -12.07
CA ILE A 4 -18.19 20.83 -11.76
C ILE A 4 -17.74 21.64 -10.52
N GLU A 5 -17.18 20.97 -9.52
CA GLU A 5 -16.71 21.58 -8.27
C GLU A 5 -15.67 20.67 -7.61
N GLU A 6 -14.63 21.26 -7.02
CA GLU A 6 -13.60 20.56 -6.23
C GLU A 6 -13.56 21.15 -4.82
N ASN A 7 -13.67 20.29 -3.81
CA ASN A 7 -13.67 20.68 -2.40
C ASN A 7 -12.59 19.92 -1.62
N ASN A 8 -11.79 20.65 -0.84
CA ASN A 8 -10.79 20.05 0.03
C ASN A 8 -11.43 19.47 1.29
N VAL A 9 -11.29 18.16 1.49
CA VAL A 9 -11.76 17.47 2.71
C VAL A 9 -10.80 17.71 3.90
N TYR A 10 -9.53 18.01 3.61
CA TYR A 10 -8.51 18.32 4.60
C TYR A 10 -7.40 19.18 4.00
N THR A 11 -6.76 19.99 4.83
CA THR A 11 -5.60 20.81 4.45
C THR A 11 -4.44 20.46 5.39
N PHE A 12 -3.33 20.00 4.81
CA PHE A 12 -2.13 19.62 5.56
C PHE A 12 -1.29 20.85 5.95
N ASP A 13 -0.60 20.76 7.08
CA ASP A 13 0.40 21.75 7.48
C ASP A 13 1.75 21.38 6.87
N LEU A 14 2.24 22.23 5.97
CA LEU A 14 3.47 21.99 5.21
C LEU A 14 4.73 22.49 5.93
N LYS A 15 4.60 23.04 7.15
CA LYS A 15 5.73 23.55 7.93
C LYS A 15 6.58 22.41 8.49
N GLN A 16 7.77 22.23 7.95
CA GLN A 16 8.76 21.29 8.47
C GLN A 16 9.43 21.84 9.74
N HIS A 17 9.18 21.18 10.87
CA HIS A 17 9.72 21.60 12.17
C HIS A 17 10.03 20.43 13.12
N LYS A 18 9.87 19.18 12.65
CA LYS A 18 10.17 17.96 13.41
C LYS A 18 11.58 17.49 13.07
N ASP A 19 12.35 17.13 14.08
CA ASP A 19 13.74 16.66 13.97
C ASP A 19 13.91 15.20 14.43
N SER A 20 12.80 14.52 14.72
CA SER A 20 12.76 13.12 15.11
C SER A 20 11.53 12.40 14.54
N TYR A 21 11.56 11.07 14.59
CA TYR A 21 10.44 10.23 14.13
C TYR A 21 9.42 9.93 15.22
N ASP A 22 9.54 10.52 16.42
CA ASP A 22 8.70 10.15 17.57
C ASP A 22 7.22 10.46 17.31
N ASP A 23 6.92 11.66 16.81
CA ASP A 23 5.56 12.07 16.47
C ASP A 23 4.98 11.19 15.34
N PHE A 24 5.80 10.84 14.34
CA PHE A 24 5.40 9.92 13.27
C PHE A 24 5.08 8.53 13.84
N CYS A 25 5.93 7.97 14.71
CA CYS A 25 5.71 6.67 15.33
C CYS A 25 4.44 6.66 16.18
N ILE A 26 4.21 7.73 16.96
CA ILE A 26 3.00 7.89 17.78
C ILE A 26 1.76 8.00 16.89
N ALA A 27 1.80 8.82 15.84
CA ALA A 27 0.70 8.98 14.90
C ALA A 27 0.38 7.68 14.17
N PHE A 28 1.41 6.93 13.77
CA PHE A 28 1.28 5.64 13.09
C PHE A 28 0.62 4.60 14.00
N ASP A 29 1.12 4.45 15.23
CA ASP A 29 0.52 3.55 16.22
C ASP A 29 -0.95 3.92 16.51
N ASN A 30 -1.27 5.21 16.54
CA ASN A 30 -2.64 5.68 16.70
C ASN A 30 -3.51 5.38 15.47
N ALA A 31 -2.97 5.51 14.26
CA ALA A 31 -3.64 5.17 13.01
C ALA A 31 -3.97 3.66 12.95
N ILE A 32 -3.04 2.81 13.41
CA ILE A 32 -3.22 1.36 13.55
C ILE A 32 -4.30 1.06 14.60
N LYS A 33 -4.17 1.58 15.83
CA LYS A 33 -5.15 1.36 16.91
C LYS A 33 -6.57 1.77 16.49
N LYS A 34 -6.70 2.96 15.90
CA LYS A 34 -7.99 3.46 15.38
C LYS A 34 -8.61 2.48 14.38
N ARG A 35 -7.82 1.85 13.52
CA ARG A 35 -8.30 0.89 12.51
C ARG A 35 -8.41 -0.53 13.05
N ALA A 36 -7.70 -0.91 14.09
CA ALA A 36 -7.70 -2.27 14.62
C ALA A 36 -8.75 -2.46 15.72
N LEU A 37 -9.15 -1.39 16.43
CA LEU A 37 -9.99 -1.46 17.63
C LEU A 37 -11.36 -0.76 17.50
N ASN A 38 -11.70 -0.21 16.32
CA ASN A 38 -13.00 0.42 16.12
C ASN A 38 -14.14 -0.62 16.23
N ASN A 39 -15.33 -0.23 16.69
CA ASN A 39 -16.39 -1.12 17.20
C ASN A 39 -16.78 -2.32 16.29
N ASN A 40 -16.54 -2.25 14.98
CA ASN A 40 -16.80 -3.36 14.06
C ASN A 40 -15.63 -4.37 13.93
N THR A 41 -14.41 -4.06 14.38
CA THR A 41 -13.24 -4.96 14.22
C THR A 41 -13.12 -6.02 15.30
N GLN A 42 -13.71 -5.81 16.48
CA GLN A 42 -13.64 -6.82 17.54
C GLN A 42 -14.40 -8.11 17.15
N GLU A 43 -15.41 -7.99 16.28
CA GLU A 43 -16.14 -9.13 15.71
C GLU A 43 -15.56 -9.62 14.37
N ASN A 44 -14.82 -8.75 13.66
CA ASN A 44 -14.29 -9.02 12.33
C ASN A 44 -12.82 -9.42 12.36
N LYS A 45 -12.48 -10.57 11.78
CA LYS A 45 -11.09 -11.01 11.71
C LYS A 45 -10.28 -10.15 10.74
N ILE A 46 -9.09 -9.78 11.20
CA ILE A 46 -8.13 -8.94 10.49
C ILE A 46 -7.13 -9.82 9.74
N GLY A 47 -6.89 -9.49 8.47
CA GLY A 47 -5.81 -10.00 7.65
C GLY A 47 -4.75 -8.94 7.36
N LEU A 48 -3.53 -9.39 7.09
CA LEU A 48 -2.42 -8.55 6.64
C LEU A 48 -1.60 -9.29 5.58
N CYS A 49 -1.33 -8.63 4.45
CA CYS A 49 -0.34 -9.08 3.48
C CYS A 49 1.03 -8.72 4.03
N LEU A 50 1.75 -9.70 4.54
CA LEU A 50 3.06 -9.48 5.13
C LEU A 50 4.15 -9.78 4.10
N SER A 51 4.98 -8.77 3.84
CA SER A 51 6.17 -8.85 2.96
C SER A 51 7.45 -8.62 3.77
N GLY A 52 8.61 -8.69 3.11
CA GLY A 52 9.90 -8.28 3.66
C GLY A 52 10.09 -6.76 3.68
N ALA A 53 9.24 -5.99 3.01
CA ALA A 53 9.30 -4.53 2.94
C ALA A 53 8.97 -3.83 4.26
N TYR A 54 9.33 -2.56 4.42
CA TYR A 54 9.19 -1.85 5.69
C TYR A 54 7.73 -1.65 6.11
N ASP A 55 6.83 -1.40 5.17
CA ASP A 55 5.49 -0.85 5.42
C ASP A 55 4.58 -1.90 6.05
N SER A 56 4.47 -3.07 5.42
CA SER A 56 3.73 -4.21 6.00
C SER A 56 4.37 -4.73 7.29
N GLY A 57 5.70 -4.64 7.40
CA GLY A 57 6.45 -4.96 8.60
C GLY A 57 6.12 -4.03 9.77
N ALA A 58 6.01 -2.72 9.52
CA ALA A 58 5.64 -1.71 10.50
C ALA A 58 4.20 -1.94 11.00
N ILE A 59 3.27 -2.24 10.10
CA ILE A 59 1.89 -2.61 10.45
C ILE A 59 1.89 -3.85 11.36
N SER A 60 2.60 -4.92 10.96
CA SER A 60 2.71 -6.15 11.75
C SER A 60 3.29 -5.88 13.14
N CYS A 61 4.33 -5.04 13.23
CA CYS A 61 4.96 -4.66 14.49
C CYS A 61 3.97 -3.92 15.41
N SER A 62 3.24 -2.94 14.88
CA SER A 62 2.27 -2.16 15.66
C SER A 62 1.08 -3.01 16.12
N LEU A 63 0.54 -3.89 15.27
CA LEU A 63 -0.51 -4.84 15.64
C LEU A 63 -0.07 -5.78 16.77
N ASN A 64 1.17 -6.29 16.71
CA ASN A 64 1.75 -7.12 17.77
C ASN A 64 1.93 -6.33 19.08
N LYS A 65 2.40 -5.08 19.01
CA LYS A 65 2.57 -4.19 20.17
C LYS A 65 1.27 -3.97 20.94
N ILE A 66 0.13 -3.91 20.25
CA ILE A 66 -1.20 -3.75 20.86
C ILE A 66 -1.93 -5.08 21.08
N ASN A 67 -1.26 -6.21 20.86
CA ASN A 67 -1.77 -7.58 21.01
C ASN A 67 -3.09 -7.82 20.26
N THR A 68 -3.24 -7.25 19.05
CA THR A 68 -4.38 -7.51 18.17
C THR A 68 -4.26 -8.91 17.57
N ASN A 69 -5.36 -9.65 17.54
CA ASN A 69 -5.41 -10.93 16.82
C ASN A 69 -5.62 -10.69 15.32
N TYR A 70 -4.71 -11.18 14.49
CA TYR A 70 -4.81 -11.13 13.03
C TYR A 70 -4.18 -12.38 12.41
N VAL A 71 -4.41 -12.56 11.10
CA VAL A 71 -3.75 -13.59 10.28
C VAL A 71 -2.85 -12.91 9.28
N SER A 72 -1.56 -13.25 9.28
CA SER A 72 -0.63 -12.77 8.24
C SER A 72 -0.59 -13.74 7.06
N TYR A 73 -0.70 -13.21 5.86
CA TYR A 73 -0.59 -13.96 4.61
C TYR A 73 0.64 -13.47 3.84
N SER A 74 1.47 -14.39 3.39
CA SER A 74 2.67 -14.10 2.63
C SER A 74 2.78 -15.04 1.44
N MET A 75 3.31 -14.54 0.33
CA MET A 75 3.58 -15.32 -0.86
C MET A 75 5.05 -15.18 -1.23
N LYS A 76 5.67 -16.27 -1.69
CA LYS A 76 7.05 -16.24 -2.18
C LYS A 76 7.09 -15.45 -3.48
N CYS A 77 7.84 -14.35 -3.47
CA CYS A 77 8.11 -13.50 -4.62
C CYS A 77 9.59 -13.12 -4.62
N GLN A 78 9.92 -11.91 -5.09
CA GLN A 78 11.25 -11.30 -4.92
C GLN A 78 11.34 -10.68 -3.53
N GLU A 79 11.68 -11.48 -2.53
CA GLU A 79 11.67 -11.09 -1.12
C GLU A 79 12.98 -11.44 -0.43
N ASN A 80 13.34 -10.66 0.60
CA ASN A 80 14.36 -11.12 1.55
C ASN A 80 13.73 -12.21 2.43
N MET A 81 13.91 -13.47 2.02
CA MET A 81 13.30 -14.62 2.67
C MET A 81 13.73 -14.81 4.13
N LYS A 82 14.90 -14.32 4.53
CA LYS A 82 15.33 -14.36 5.94
C LYS A 82 14.44 -13.43 6.76
N VAL A 83 14.33 -12.16 6.35
CA VAL A 83 13.51 -11.15 7.03
C VAL A 83 12.04 -11.56 7.07
N LEU A 84 11.49 -12.04 5.95
CA LEU A 84 10.10 -12.47 5.89
C LEU A 84 9.80 -13.62 6.87
N LYS A 85 10.68 -14.63 6.95
CA LYS A 85 10.53 -15.75 7.89
C LYS A 85 10.60 -15.28 9.34
N GLU A 86 11.60 -14.47 9.68
CA GLU A 86 11.76 -13.91 11.03
C GLU A 86 10.50 -13.14 11.47
N ARG A 87 9.88 -12.37 10.57
CA ARG A 87 8.63 -11.65 10.86
C ARG A 87 7.43 -12.58 11.01
N LEU A 88 7.31 -13.58 10.14
CA LEU A 88 6.24 -14.58 10.26
C LEU A 88 6.36 -15.34 11.60
N ASP A 89 7.56 -15.66 12.06
CA ASP A 89 7.77 -16.38 13.32
C ASP A 89 7.26 -15.60 14.54
N LEU A 90 7.18 -14.27 14.47
CA LEU A 90 6.58 -13.42 15.51
C LEU A 90 5.04 -13.49 15.55
N ASN A 91 4.40 -13.91 14.47
CA ASN A 91 2.94 -13.88 14.32
C ASN A 91 2.31 -15.23 14.71
N LYS A 92 1.23 -15.17 15.51
CA LYS A 92 0.51 -16.36 16.00
C LYS A 92 -0.18 -17.13 14.88
N ASN A 93 -0.97 -16.43 14.06
CA ASN A 93 -1.66 -17.02 12.91
C ASN A 93 -1.00 -16.54 11.63
N LYS A 94 -0.53 -17.47 10.82
CA LYS A 94 0.23 -17.16 9.62
C LYS A 94 0.05 -18.20 8.54
N ASN A 95 0.06 -17.73 7.30
CA ASN A 95 0.06 -18.55 6.10
C ASN A 95 1.18 -18.08 5.16
N PHE A 96 1.93 -19.03 4.63
CA PHE A 96 2.98 -18.78 3.65
C PHE A 96 2.75 -19.66 2.42
N TYR A 97 2.73 -19.05 1.24
CA TYR A 97 2.44 -19.73 -0.02
C TYR A 97 3.62 -19.64 -0.97
N ASP A 98 4.08 -20.78 -1.48
CA ASP A 98 5.00 -20.89 -2.60
C ASP A 98 4.20 -21.43 -3.78
N ILE A 99 3.70 -20.54 -4.64
CA ILE A 99 2.81 -20.91 -5.75
C ILE A 99 3.60 -21.23 -7.01
N SER A 100 3.13 -22.21 -7.78
CA SER A 100 3.72 -22.52 -9.07
C SER A 100 3.38 -21.45 -10.12
N GLN A 101 4.17 -21.40 -11.19
CA GLN A 101 3.87 -20.55 -12.34
C GLN A 101 2.52 -20.90 -12.97
N GLU A 102 2.14 -22.19 -12.98
CA GLU A 102 0.85 -22.64 -13.49
C GLU A 102 -0.31 -22.07 -12.66
N THR A 103 -0.23 -22.18 -11.32
CA THR A 103 -1.21 -21.60 -10.41
C THR A 103 -1.30 -20.08 -10.58
N TYR A 104 -0.16 -19.39 -10.72
CA TYR A 104 -0.17 -17.95 -11.00
C TYR A 104 -0.92 -17.62 -12.31
N GLN A 105 -0.68 -18.36 -13.39
CA GLN A 105 -1.36 -18.13 -14.67
C GLN A 105 -2.85 -18.42 -14.60
N GLU A 106 -3.26 -19.43 -13.84
CA GLU A 106 -4.66 -19.73 -13.57
C GLU A 106 -5.33 -18.55 -12.83
N PHE A 107 -4.77 -18.14 -11.69
CA PHE A 107 -5.29 -17.01 -10.90
C PHE A 107 -5.28 -15.71 -11.71
N LYS A 108 -4.29 -15.48 -12.56
CA LYS A 108 -4.25 -14.33 -13.46
C LYS A 108 -5.44 -14.31 -14.42
N LYS A 109 -5.79 -15.45 -15.04
CA LYS A 109 -6.97 -15.55 -15.92
C LYS A 109 -8.26 -15.28 -15.17
N TYR A 110 -8.41 -15.82 -13.96
CA TYR A 110 -9.58 -15.56 -13.12
C TYR A 110 -9.66 -14.08 -12.73
N TYR A 111 -8.56 -13.51 -12.24
CA TYR A 111 -8.48 -12.10 -11.89
C TYR A 111 -8.89 -11.21 -13.07
N GLN A 112 -8.29 -11.40 -14.25
CA GLN A 112 -8.63 -10.61 -15.44
C GLN A 112 -10.09 -10.77 -15.90
N LYS A 113 -10.71 -11.93 -15.66
CA LYS A 113 -12.11 -12.19 -16.01
C LYS A 113 -13.09 -11.51 -15.06
N HIS A 114 -12.73 -11.38 -13.79
CA HIS A 114 -13.62 -10.91 -12.73
C HIS A 114 -13.36 -9.47 -12.28
N MET A 115 -12.16 -8.93 -12.54
CA MET A 115 -11.86 -7.54 -12.22
C MET A 115 -12.70 -6.60 -13.05
N GLU A 116 -13.34 -5.67 -12.36
CA GLU A 116 -13.91 -4.47 -12.95
C GLU A 116 -12.91 -3.33 -12.84
N GLY A 117 -12.83 -2.48 -13.84
CA GLY A 117 -11.95 -1.31 -13.80
C GLY A 117 -11.49 -0.87 -15.17
N SER A 118 -10.67 0.17 -15.17
CA SER A 118 -10.01 0.71 -16.35
C SER A 118 -8.58 1.09 -16.00
N SER A 119 -7.79 1.41 -17.01
CA SER A 119 -6.48 1.98 -16.75
C SER A 119 -6.63 3.36 -16.11
N ILE A 120 -5.95 3.58 -14.99
CA ILE A 120 -6.02 4.83 -14.22
C ILE A 120 -4.92 5.77 -14.70
N ALA A 121 -5.24 7.04 -14.91
CA ALA A 121 -4.27 8.01 -15.40
C ALA A 121 -3.13 8.19 -14.38
N GLN A 122 -1.90 8.25 -14.88
CA GLN A 122 -0.73 8.63 -14.08
C GLN A 122 -0.29 10.02 -14.47
N TYR A 123 0.21 10.76 -13.50
CA TYR A 123 0.56 12.17 -13.65
C TYR A 123 2.04 12.39 -13.32
N SER A 124 2.76 13.15 -14.15
CA SER A 124 4.09 13.68 -13.77
C SER A 124 4.01 14.96 -12.97
N LYS A 125 2.91 15.69 -13.14
CA LYS A 125 2.55 16.96 -12.49
C LYS A 125 1.03 17.04 -12.40
N PRO A 126 0.47 17.82 -11.46
CA PRO A 126 -0.97 18.04 -11.41
C PRO A 126 -1.53 18.43 -12.80
N GLY A 127 -2.51 17.67 -13.29
CA GLY A 127 -3.14 17.90 -14.60
C GLY A 127 -2.35 17.42 -15.84
N GLN A 128 -1.12 16.91 -15.69
CA GLN A 128 -0.30 16.42 -16.80
C GLN A 128 -0.21 14.90 -16.81
N ILE A 129 -1.09 14.26 -17.59
CA ILE A 129 -1.11 12.79 -17.77
C ILE A 129 0.14 12.34 -18.54
N THR A 130 0.86 11.36 -18.01
CA THR A 130 2.03 10.74 -18.66
C THR A 130 1.77 9.33 -19.15
N SER A 131 0.94 8.58 -18.45
CA SER A 131 0.62 7.20 -18.82
C SER A 131 -0.73 6.78 -18.24
N TYR A 132 -1.13 5.55 -18.54
CA TYR A 132 -2.26 4.92 -17.88
C TYR A 132 -1.80 3.60 -17.26
N TYR A 133 -2.07 3.42 -15.97
CA TYR A 133 -1.76 2.20 -15.25
C TYR A 133 -2.91 1.21 -15.36
N ASN A 134 -2.66 0.09 -16.05
CA ASN A 134 -3.66 -0.96 -16.15
C ASN A 134 -3.65 -1.86 -14.91
N ILE A 135 -4.65 -1.67 -14.04
CA ILE A 135 -4.85 -2.52 -12.85
C ILE A 135 -5.32 -3.94 -13.21
N ILE A 136 -5.88 -4.14 -14.41
CA ILE A 136 -6.37 -5.44 -14.89
C ILE A 136 -5.18 -6.26 -15.40
N GLY A 137 -4.80 -7.26 -14.61
CA GLY A 137 -3.66 -8.13 -14.89
C GLY A 137 -2.32 -7.67 -14.30
N ASP A 138 -2.33 -6.64 -13.43
CA ASP A 138 -1.19 -6.33 -12.57
C ASP A 138 -0.87 -7.53 -11.66
N TRP A 139 0.42 -7.84 -11.52
CA TRP A 139 0.87 -9.03 -10.78
C TRP A 139 0.60 -8.92 -9.28
N VAL A 140 0.60 -7.70 -8.71
CA VAL A 140 0.22 -7.47 -7.30
C VAL A 140 -1.27 -7.72 -7.12
N GLY A 141 -2.11 -7.24 -8.05
CA GLY A 141 -3.56 -7.52 -8.05
C GLY A 141 -3.86 -9.03 -8.09
N VAL A 142 -3.15 -9.78 -8.95
CA VAL A 142 -3.27 -11.26 -8.98
C VAL A 142 -2.85 -11.89 -7.65
N GLY A 143 -1.79 -11.40 -7.02
CA GLY A 143 -1.33 -11.88 -5.71
C GLY A 143 -2.35 -11.61 -4.59
N LEU A 144 -2.96 -10.41 -4.57
CA LEU A 144 -4.03 -10.07 -3.64
C LEU A 144 -5.27 -10.93 -3.87
N PHE A 145 -5.67 -11.12 -5.12
CA PHE A 145 -6.81 -11.98 -5.48
C PHE A 145 -6.58 -13.43 -5.00
N PHE A 146 -5.35 -13.95 -5.12
CA PHE A 146 -4.96 -15.22 -4.54
C PHE A 146 -5.10 -15.22 -3.01
N ILE A 147 -4.48 -14.24 -2.32
CA ILE A 147 -4.50 -14.17 -0.85
C ILE A 147 -5.94 -14.05 -0.31
N PHE A 148 -6.79 -13.22 -0.91
CA PHE A 148 -8.18 -13.08 -0.50
C PHE A 148 -9.00 -14.35 -0.75
N THR A 149 -8.65 -15.13 -1.78
CA THR A 149 -9.23 -16.47 -1.96
C THR A 149 -8.82 -17.39 -0.80
N GLN A 150 -7.55 -17.36 -0.42
CA GLN A 150 -7.04 -18.18 0.68
C GLN A 150 -7.49 -17.71 2.07
N SER A 151 -7.88 -16.45 2.24
CA SER A 151 -8.35 -15.92 3.53
C SER A 151 -9.83 -16.22 3.82
N LYS A 152 -10.58 -16.77 2.85
CA LYS A 152 -12.00 -17.13 3.03
C LYS A 152 -12.25 -18.09 4.19
N PRO A 153 -11.51 -19.21 4.36
CA PRO A 153 -11.72 -20.14 5.48
C PRO A 153 -11.47 -19.48 6.84
N ASP A 154 -10.58 -18.49 6.88
CA ASP A 154 -10.30 -17.74 8.09
C ASP A 154 -11.43 -16.75 8.43
N ASN A 155 -12.39 -16.50 7.53
CA ASN A 155 -13.45 -15.50 7.68
C ASN A 155 -12.90 -14.07 7.93
N VAL A 156 -11.77 -13.74 7.29
CA VAL A 156 -11.23 -12.37 7.30
C VAL A 156 -12.20 -11.43 6.61
N LYS A 157 -12.50 -10.30 7.25
CA LYS A 157 -13.38 -9.24 6.71
C LYS A 157 -12.68 -7.91 6.53
N ILE A 158 -11.57 -7.72 7.23
CA ILE A 158 -10.80 -6.48 7.21
C ILE A 158 -9.37 -6.82 6.83
N PHE A 159 -8.79 -6.05 5.93
CA PHE A 159 -7.42 -6.26 5.46
C PHE A 159 -6.61 -4.98 5.57
N PHE A 160 -5.49 -5.05 6.28
CA PHE A 160 -4.57 -3.92 6.39
C PHE A 160 -3.62 -3.93 5.21
N SER A 161 -3.38 -2.74 4.64
CA SER A 161 -2.41 -2.53 3.57
C SER A 161 -1.37 -1.49 3.94
N GLY A 162 -0.16 -1.70 3.43
CA GLY A 162 0.93 -0.73 3.46
C GLY A 162 0.78 0.37 2.41
N GLN A 163 -0.21 0.29 1.51
CA GLN A 163 -0.44 1.28 0.47
C GLN A 163 -0.54 2.71 1.04
N GLY A 164 0.08 3.66 0.32
CA GLY A 164 0.22 5.05 0.71
C GLY A 164 1.56 5.38 1.36
N ALA A 165 2.30 4.38 1.84
CA ALA A 165 3.57 4.57 2.54
C ALA A 165 4.65 5.14 1.61
N ASP A 166 4.88 4.49 0.46
CA ASP A 166 5.84 4.97 -0.53
C ASP A 166 5.47 6.36 -1.07
N GLU A 167 4.18 6.65 -1.26
CA GLU A 167 3.76 7.96 -1.76
C GLU A 167 3.97 9.10 -0.77
N ILE A 168 3.95 8.85 0.55
CA ILE A 168 4.06 9.92 1.54
C ILE A 168 5.51 10.23 1.95
N TYR A 169 6.37 9.22 2.10
CA TYR A 169 7.70 9.42 2.70
C TYR A 169 8.88 9.18 1.75
N SER A 170 8.66 8.63 0.55
CA SER A 170 9.76 8.38 -0.40
C SER A 170 9.46 8.90 -1.80
N ASP A 171 8.19 8.99 -2.16
CA ASP A 171 7.74 9.24 -3.54
C ASP A 171 8.46 8.32 -4.53
N TYR A 172 8.68 7.06 -4.11
CA TYR A 172 9.42 6.04 -4.86
C TYR A 172 10.88 6.39 -5.19
N GLY A 173 11.52 7.23 -4.38
CA GLY A 173 12.93 7.58 -4.51
C GLY A 173 13.67 7.68 -3.19
N TRP A 174 14.97 7.90 -3.29
CA TRP A 174 15.87 8.13 -2.16
C TRP A 174 17.07 8.95 -2.62
N GLN A 175 17.31 10.09 -1.95
CA GLN A 175 18.43 11.00 -2.22
C GLN A 175 18.50 11.44 -3.69
N GLY A 176 17.37 11.85 -4.26
CA GLY A 176 17.30 12.38 -5.62
C GLY A 176 17.38 11.32 -6.73
N ARG A 177 17.28 10.03 -6.38
CA ARG A 177 17.30 8.91 -7.35
C ARG A 177 16.07 8.03 -7.17
N SER A 178 15.55 7.48 -8.26
CA SER A 178 14.44 6.54 -8.13
C SER A 178 14.90 5.22 -7.50
N ILE A 179 13.98 4.52 -6.82
CA ILE A 179 14.25 3.18 -6.28
C ILE A 179 14.68 2.19 -7.38
N LYS A 180 14.18 2.34 -8.61
CA LYS A 180 14.62 1.50 -9.75
C LYS A 180 16.06 1.76 -10.14
N ASP A 181 16.50 3.01 -10.16
CA ASP A 181 17.90 3.35 -10.46
C ASP A 181 18.85 2.79 -9.42
N LEU A 182 18.45 2.86 -8.15
CA LEU A 182 19.22 2.32 -7.03
C LEU A 182 19.37 0.79 -7.12
N ASN A 183 18.33 0.10 -7.57
CA ASN A 183 18.32 -1.36 -7.70
C ASN A 183 18.94 -1.85 -9.01
N ASN A 184 18.89 -1.07 -10.08
CA ASN A 184 19.54 -1.36 -11.35
C ASN A 184 19.85 -0.07 -12.13
N PRO A 185 21.08 0.45 -12.07
CA PRO A 185 21.46 1.74 -12.67
C PRO A 185 21.44 1.75 -14.20
N ASN A 186 21.22 0.59 -14.85
CA ASN A 186 21.12 0.48 -16.31
C ASN A 186 19.68 0.50 -16.82
N ILE A 187 18.68 0.57 -15.92
CA ILE A 187 17.27 0.68 -16.30
C ILE A 187 16.88 2.16 -16.23
N ASN A 188 16.45 2.72 -17.36
CA ASN A 188 15.88 4.06 -17.39
C ASN A 188 14.69 4.11 -16.42
N PRO A 189 14.67 5.02 -15.43
CA PRO A 189 13.67 5.01 -14.38
C PRO A 189 12.30 5.32 -14.97
N THR A 190 11.50 4.28 -15.11
CA THR A 190 10.11 4.34 -15.58
C THR A 190 9.12 4.55 -14.43
N ILE A 191 9.59 4.77 -13.20
CA ILE A 191 8.68 5.15 -12.11
C ILE A 191 8.53 6.67 -12.15
N PRO A 192 7.30 7.19 -12.24
CA PRO A 192 7.06 8.62 -12.17
C PRO A 192 7.22 9.08 -10.73
N SER A 193 8.45 9.20 -10.23
CA SER A 193 8.71 9.97 -9.01
C SER A 193 8.73 11.46 -9.37
N SER A 194 8.14 12.28 -8.52
CA SER A 194 8.03 13.72 -8.69
C SER A 194 9.20 14.47 -8.06
N PHE A 195 9.71 13.97 -6.92
CA PHE A 195 10.84 14.56 -6.21
C PHE A 195 11.89 13.55 -5.70
N PHE A 196 11.75 12.27 -6.05
CA PHE A 196 12.78 11.23 -5.84
C PHE A 196 13.26 11.07 -4.41
N GLY A 197 12.36 11.26 -3.44
CA GLY A 197 12.66 11.18 -2.00
C GLY A 197 13.62 12.26 -1.52
N ASP A 198 13.81 13.32 -2.31
CA ASP A 198 14.59 14.51 -1.95
C ASP A 198 13.61 15.63 -1.56
N PHE A 199 13.26 15.67 -0.27
CA PHE A 199 12.32 16.65 0.25
C PHE A 199 12.98 18.04 0.30
N PRO A 200 12.39 19.07 -0.32
CA PRO A 200 12.92 20.44 -0.24
C PRO A 200 12.71 21.01 1.16
N ASP A 201 13.47 22.05 1.53
CA ASP A 201 13.26 22.79 2.79
C ASP A 201 11.84 23.41 2.86
N ASN A 202 11.31 23.84 1.71
CA ASN A 202 9.94 24.33 1.57
C ASN A 202 9.05 23.30 0.83
N LEU A 203 8.19 22.60 1.57
CA LEU A 203 7.30 21.57 0.98
C LEU A 203 6.30 22.14 -0.03
N GLU A 204 5.97 23.44 0.04
CA GLU A 204 5.12 24.11 -0.96
C GLU A 204 5.70 24.03 -2.38
N ASP A 205 7.01 23.81 -2.53
CA ASP A 205 7.66 23.72 -3.83
C ASP A 205 7.30 22.43 -4.58
N VAL A 206 6.89 21.39 -3.86
CA VAL A 206 6.55 20.06 -4.41
C VAL A 206 5.11 19.62 -4.12
N TYR A 207 4.46 20.18 -3.10
CA TYR A 207 3.11 19.83 -2.70
C TYR A 207 2.04 20.60 -3.50
N PRO A 208 0.92 19.97 -3.90
CA PRO A 208 0.66 18.53 -3.83
C PRO A 208 1.44 17.77 -4.91
N TRP A 209 2.18 16.73 -4.51
CA TRP A 209 2.89 15.92 -5.49
C TRP A 209 1.98 14.84 -6.10
N PRO A 210 2.11 14.59 -7.42
CA PRO A 210 1.25 13.70 -8.19
C PRO A 210 1.04 12.29 -7.62
N ASN A 211 2.07 11.62 -7.11
CA ASN A 211 1.88 10.25 -6.66
C ASN A 211 0.95 10.16 -5.45
N PHE A 212 0.97 11.16 -4.57
CA PHE A 212 0.04 11.22 -3.45
C PHE A 212 -1.37 11.66 -3.90
N TYR A 213 -1.46 12.60 -4.85
CA TYR A 213 -2.72 13.13 -5.40
C TYR A 213 -2.95 12.72 -6.86
N GLY A 214 -3.74 11.67 -7.07
CA GLY A 214 -4.26 11.25 -8.38
C GLY A 214 -3.37 10.33 -9.21
N GLY A 215 -2.09 10.20 -8.85
CA GLY A 215 -1.12 9.33 -9.54
C GLY A 215 -1.15 7.88 -9.05
N LEU A 216 0.02 7.38 -8.62
CA LEU A 216 0.20 5.99 -8.19
C LEU A 216 -0.69 5.60 -7.00
N ASN A 217 -0.90 6.50 -6.04
CA ASN A 217 -1.73 6.20 -4.87
C ASN A 217 -3.17 5.88 -5.28
N GLU A 218 -3.80 6.69 -6.16
CA GLU A 218 -5.14 6.42 -6.67
C GLU A 218 -5.19 5.08 -7.43
N SER A 219 -4.20 4.84 -8.28
CA SER A 219 -4.10 3.60 -9.07
C SER A 219 -4.03 2.36 -8.18
N PHE A 220 -3.26 2.42 -7.10
CA PHE A 220 -3.02 1.28 -6.23
C PHE A 220 -4.13 1.08 -5.20
N ILE A 221 -4.71 2.15 -4.66
CA ILE A 221 -5.94 2.06 -3.86
C ILE A 221 -7.06 1.42 -4.69
N ALA A 222 -7.29 1.89 -5.91
CA ALA A 222 -8.33 1.33 -6.78
C ALA A 222 -8.09 -0.16 -7.06
N LYS A 223 -6.84 -0.56 -7.35
CA LYS A 223 -6.46 -1.97 -7.49
C LYS A 223 -6.83 -2.79 -6.25
N GLU A 224 -6.46 -2.32 -5.07
CA GLU A 224 -6.73 -3.03 -3.82
C GLU A 224 -8.23 -3.11 -3.51
N GLU A 225 -8.94 -1.99 -3.60
CA GLU A 225 -10.38 -1.90 -3.33
C GLU A 225 -11.20 -2.75 -4.29
N TYR A 226 -10.93 -2.66 -5.60
CA TYR A 226 -11.64 -3.50 -6.56
C TYR A 226 -11.34 -4.98 -6.33
N THR A 227 -10.09 -5.34 -6.05
CA THR A 227 -9.73 -6.73 -5.77
C THR A 227 -10.42 -7.23 -4.50
N ALA A 228 -10.44 -6.44 -3.42
CA ALA A 228 -11.04 -6.82 -2.15
C ALA A 228 -12.57 -6.88 -2.21
N SER A 229 -13.19 -6.01 -3.01
CA SER A 229 -14.65 -5.95 -3.18
C SER A 229 -15.23 -7.26 -3.72
N LEU A 230 -14.49 -7.98 -4.57
CA LEU A 230 -14.86 -9.31 -5.08
C LEU A 230 -15.02 -10.37 -3.98
N PHE A 231 -14.48 -10.10 -2.78
CA PHE A 231 -14.49 -11.02 -1.64
C PHE A 231 -15.31 -10.47 -0.46
N GLY A 232 -15.90 -9.28 -0.57
CA GLY A 232 -16.56 -8.60 0.55
C GLY A 232 -15.59 -8.29 1.69
N ILE A 233 -14.35 -7.92 1.34
CA ILE A 233 -13.30 -7.52 2.28
C ILE A 233 -13.17 -6.00 2.27
N GLU A 234 -13.15 -5.41 3.46
CA GLU A 234 -12.83 -3.99 3.67
C GLU A 234 -11.31 -3.82 3.76
N THR A 235 -10.71 -2.98 2.92
CA THR A 235 -9.29 -2.63 3.04
C THR A 235 -9.10 -1.41 3.94
N ARG A 236 -7.96 -1.34 4.63
CA ARG A 236 -7.62 -0.24 5.55
C ARG A 236 -6.19 0.19 5.35
N TYR A 237 -6.01 1.51 5.25
CA TYR A 237 -4.75 2.18 4.93
C TYR A 237 -4.27 3.05 6.10
N PRO A 238 -3.44 2.52 7.02
CA PRO A 238 -2.93 3.29 8.16
C PRO A 238 -2.03 4.45 7.75
N PHE A 239 -1.23 4.26 6.70
CA PHE A 239 -0.32 5.29 6.17
C PHE A 239 -1.06 6.54 5.65
N LEU A 240 -2.31 6.38 5.22
CA LEU A 240 -3.16 7.48 4.75
C LEU A 240 -4.01 8.12 5.86
N ASP A 241 -3.69 7.90 7.15
CA ASP A 241 -4.34 8.68 8.21
C ASP A 241 -3.87 10.14 8.15
N LYS A 242 -4.82 11.08 8.07
CA LYS A 242 -4.54 12.52 8.01
C LYS A 242 -3.78 13.11 9.21
N LYS A 243 -3.62 12.34 10.31
CA LYS A 243 -2.79 12.75 11.45
C LYS A 243 -1.36 12.22 11.36
N LEU A 244 -1.12 11.28 10.45
CA LEU A 244 0.18 10.68 10.18
C LEU A 244 0.88 11.40 9.02
N VAL A 245 0.12 11.66 7.94
CA VAL A 245 0.51 12.56 6.85
C VAL A 245 0.52 13.99 7.37
#